data_AF-A0A3G1KQS5-F1
#
_entry.id   AF-A0A3G1KQS5-F1
#
_cell.length_a   1.000
_cell.length_b   1.000
_cell.length_c   1.000
_cell.angle_alpha   90.00
_cell.angle_beta   90.00
_cell.angle_gamma   90.00
#
_symmetry.space_group_name_H-M   'P 1'
#
loop_
_entity.id
_entity.type
_entity.pdbx_description
1 polymer ?
#
loop_
_entity_poly.entity_id
_entity_poly.type
_entity_poly.pdbx_seq_one_letter_code
_entity_poly.pdbx_strand_id
1 'polypeptide(L)' 'MRLLYEFFKDQSKLTVGKLSYIYKGSSGSPVINSRGKVVGIVFASLDKQNKEGPATGFAISVDSLKKKLQEQF' A
#
# COMPACT_ATOMS: atom_id res chain seq x y z
N MET A 1 -5.14 15.30 6.40
CA MET A 1 -4.59 14.06 6.99
C MET A 1 -3.42 13.59 6.13
N ARG A 2 -2.20 13.50 6.68
CA ARG A 2 -1.00 13.06 5.93
C ARG A 2 -0.85 11.55 6.14
N LEU A 3 -1.05 10.75 5.09
CA LEU A 3 -0.75 9.32 5.14
C LEU A 3 0.77 9.15 5.25
N LEU A 4 1.26 8.78 6.44
CA LEU A 4 2.65 8.34 6.59
C LEU A 4 2.72 6.90 6.06
N TYR A 5 3.61 6.69 5.09
CA TYR A 5 3.87 5.37 4.53
C TYR A 5 5.37 5.05 4.56
N GLU A 6 5.68 3.78 4.82
CA GLU A 6 7.04 3.26 4.80
C GLU A 6 7.07 1.98 3.96
N PHE A 7 7.87 2.00 2.89
CA PHE A 7 8.04 0.88 1.98
C PHE A 7 9.23 0.02 2.41
N PHE A 8 9.03 -1.29 2.51
CA PHE A 8 10.05 -2.29 2.82
C PHE A 8 10.01 -3.43 1.80
N LYS A 9 11.15 -4.09 1.61
CA LYS A 9 11.27 -5.21 0.67
C LYS A 9 10.90 -6.52 1.37
N ASP A 10 9.95 -7.25 0.80
CA ASP A 10 9.50 -8.55 1.29
C ASP A 10 10.25 -9.70 0.60
N GLN A 11 10.19 -10.89 1.20
CA GLN A 11 10.78 -12.16 0.73
C GLN A 11 10.36 -12.51 -0.71
N SER A 12 9.19 -12.03 -1.15
CA SER A 12 8.65 -12.15 -2.50
C SER A 12 9.33 -11.25 -3.56
N LYS A 13 10.37 -10.50 -3.20
CA LYS A 13 10.99 -9.40 -3.98
C LYS A 13 10.06 -8.21 -4.25
N LEU A 14 8.84 -8.22 -3.72
CA LEU A 14 7.92 -7.09 -3.80
C LEU A 14 8.23 -6.08 -2.70
N THR A 15 8.08 -4.79 -3.02
CA THR A 15 8.17 -3.73 -2.02
C THR A 15 6.77 -3.39 -1.53
N VAL A 16 6.56 -3.48 -0.21
CA VAL A 16 5.28 -3.28 0.47
C VAL A 16 5.35 -2.07 1.38
N GLY A 17 4.35 -1.20 1.30
CA GLY A 17 4.20 0.00 2.10
C GLY A 17 3.24 -0.22 3.26
N LYS A 18 3.67 0.04 4.49
CA LYS A 18 2.76 0.10 5.64
C LYS A 18 2.07 1.47 5.65
N LEU A 19 0.75 1.47 5.75
CA LEU A 19 -0.08 2.67 5.76
C LEU A 19 -0.76 2.83 7.12
N SER A 20 -0.82 4.08 7.58
CA SER A 20 -1.63 4.44 8.74
C SER A 20 -3.03 4.86 8.28
N TYR A 21 -4.06 4.60 9.08
CA TYR A 21 -5.42 5.12 8.87
C TYR A 21 -6.12 4.67 7.58
N ILE A 22 -6.25 3.36 7.37
CA ILE A 22 -7.00 2.78 6.25
C ILE A 22 -8.37 2.30 6.70
N TYR A 23 -9.39 2.50 5.87
CA TYR A 23 -10.77 2.09 6.11
C TYR A 23 -11.23 1.03 5.12
N LYS A 24 -12.26 0.25 5.48
CA LYS A 24 -12.93 -0.64 4.54
C LYS A 24 -13.36 0.14 3.29
N GLY A 25 -13.08 -0.41 2.11
CA GLY A 25 -13.29 0.25 0.83
C GLY A 25 -12.07 1.00 0.28
N SER A 26 -10.98 1.12 1.04
CA SER A 26 -9.74 1.75 0.55
C SER A 26 -8.92 0.87 -0.40
N SER A 27 -9.26 -0.42 -0.56
CA SER A 27 -8.55 -1.31 -1.47
C SER A 27 -8.57 -0.79 -2.91
N GLY A 28 -7.45 -0.91 -3.62
CA GLY A 28 -7.26 -0.36 -4.96
C GLY A 28 -6.94 1.15 -5.00
N SER A 29 -7.02 1.85 -3.86
CA SER A 29 -6.72 3.29 -3.83
C SER A 29 -5.25 3.58 -4.14
N PRO A 30 -4.94 4.69 -4.85
CA PRO A 30 -3.57 5.11 -5.08
C PRO A 30 -2.95 5.69 -3.81
N VAL A 31 -1.73 5.26 -3.49
CA VAL A 31 -0.86 5.94 -2.51
C VAL A 31 -0.07 7.00 -3.26
N ILE A 32 -0.22 8.26 -2.84
CA ILE A 32 0.34 9.43 -3.52
C ILE A 32 1.42 10.06 -2.65
N ASN A 33 2.60 10.36 -3.23
CA ASN A 33 3.67 11.07 -2.52
C ASN A 33 3.45 12.59 -2.52
N SER A 34 4.30 13.33 -1.81
CA SER A 34 4.22 14.80 -1.71
C SER A 34 4.35 15.56 -3.03
N ARG A 35 4.78 14.90 -4.11
CA ARG A 35 4.89 15.45 -5.47
C ARG A 35 3.70 15.09 -6.37
N GLY A 36 2.65 14.50 -5.81
CA GLY A 36 1.47 14.08 -6.59
C GLY A 36 1.67 12.80 -7.43
N LYS A 37 2.77 12.05 -7.23
CA LYS A 37 3.00 10.80 -7.98
C LYS A 37 2.41 9.59 -7.24
N VAL A 38 1.80 8.67 -7.99
CA VAL A 38 1.36 7.37 -7.47
C VAL A 38 2.59 6.48 -7.22
N VAL A 39 2.76 6.06 -5.97
CA VAL A 39 3.90 5.24 -5.51
C VAL A 39 3.49 3.85 -5.04
N GLY A 40 2.20 3.62 -4.78
CA GLY A 40 1.69 2.30 -4.43
C GLY A 40 0.18 2.17 -4.63
N ILE A 41 -0.30 0.94 -4.46
CA ILE A 41 -1.72 0.59 -4.56
C ILE A 41 -2.10 -0.16 -3.29
N VAL A 42 -3.11 0.31 -2.57
CA VAL A 42 -3.61 -0.35 -1.35
C VAL A 42 -4.17 -1.72 -1.70
N PHE A 43 -3.81 -2.77 -0.98
CA PHE A 43 -4.30 -4.14 -1.25
C PHE A 43 -4.81 -4.89 -0.02
N ALA A 44 -4.35 -4.55 1.19
CA ALA A 44 -4.74 -5.25 2.41
C ALA A 44 -4.86 -4.31 3.61
N SER A 45 -5.60 -4.74 4.61
CA SER A 45 -5.64 -4.14 5.94
C SER A 45 -5.56 -5.22 7.01
N LEU A 46 -4.89 -4.91 8.12
CA LEU A 46 -4.98 -5.68 9.36
C LEU A 46 -5.95 -4.95 10.29
N ASP A 47 -7.14 -5.50 10.42
CA ASP A 47 -8.13 -5.01 11.39
C ASP A 47 -7.68 -5.37 12.81
N LYS A 48 -7.56 -4.35 13.67
CA LYS A 48 -7.67 -4.57 15.12
C LYS A 48 -9.16 -4.71 15.43
N GLN A 49 -9.49 -5.57 16.38
CA GLN A 49 -10.82 -6.16 16.63
C GLN A 49 -12.02 -5.21 16.86
N ASN A 50 -11.85 -3.88 16.70
CA ASN A 50 -12.93 -2.89 16.77
C ASN A 50 -13.30 -2.39 15.37
N LYS A 51 -14.48 -2.82 14.90
CA LYS A 51 -14.99 -2.73 13.51
C LYS A 51 -15.23 -1.31 12.97
N GLU A 52 -14.95 -0.26 13.73
CA GLU A 52 -15.30 1.13 13.39
C GLU A 52 -14.09 2.08 13.32
N GLY A 53 -12.87 1.58 13.56
CA GLY A 53 -11.66 2.40 13.63
C GLY A 53 -10.72 2.29 12.42
N PRO A 54 -9.79 3.26 12.26
CA PRO A 54 -8.73 3.18 11.27
C PRO A 54 -7.84 1.94 11.47
N ALA A 55 -7.69 1.14 10.42
CA ALA A 55 -6.83 -0.04 10.39
C ALA A 55 -5.41 0.31 9.90
N THR A 56 -4.47 -0.60 10.18
CA THR A 56 -3.18 -0.58 9.49
C THR A 56 -3.37 -1.16 8.10
N GLY A 57 -3.03 -0.41 7.07
CA GLY A 57 -3.11 -0.87 5.69
C GLY A 57 -1.76 -1.24 5.10
N PHE A 58 -1.82 -1.90 3.96
CA PHE A 58 -0.67 -2.29 3.18
C PHE A 58 -0.87 -1.91 1.71
N ALA A 59 0.18 -1.41 1.08
CA ALA A 59 0.21 -1.10 -0.33
C ALA A 59 1.35 -1.82 -1.05
N ILE A 60 1.13 -2.25 -2.28
CA ILE A 60 2.20 -2.74 -3.15
C ILE A 60 2.82 -1.55 -3.88
N SER A 61 4.15 -1.50 -3.94
CA SER A 61 4.87 -0.48 -4.72
C SER A 61 4.58 -0.63 -6.21
N VAL A 62 4.29 0.50 -6.88
CA VAL A 62 4.10 0.53 -8.33
C VAL A 62 5.35 0.06 -9.07
N ASP A 63 6.54 0.40 -8.60
CA ASP A 63 7.79 0.02 -9.26
C ASP A 63 8.05 -1.49 -9.15
N SER A 64 7.76 -2.08 -7.98
CA SER A 64 7.85 -3.53 -7.81
C SER A 64 6.83 -4.27 -8.68
N LEU A 65 5.61 -3.74 -8.76
CA LEU A 65 4.56 -4.30 -9.62
C LEU A 65 4.95 -4.22 -11.11
N LYS A 66 5.43 -3.07 -11.58
CA LYS A 66 5.91 -2.89 -12.96
C LYS A 66 7.01 -3.87 -13.32
N LYS A 67 8.03 -3.98 -12.46
CA LYS A 67 9.12 -4.94 -12.67
C LYS A 67 8.58 -6.36 -12.78
N LYS A 68 7.66 -6.75 -11.89
CA LYS A 68 7.08 -8.10 -11.91
C LYS A 68 6.28 -8.36 -13.19
N LEU A 69 5.50 -7.38 -13.66
CA LEU A 69 4.75 -7.49 -14.90
C LEU A 69 5.68 -7.60 -16.12
N GLN A 70 6.79 -6.84 -16.15
CA GLN A 70 7.80 -6.92 -17.21
C GLN A 70 8.58 -8.24 -17.22
N GLU A 71 8.69 -8.94 -16.09
CA GLU A 71 9.29 -10.29 -16.05
C GLU A 71 8.34 -11.37 -16.60
N GLN A 72 7.05 -11.05 -16.79
CA GLN A 72 6.02 -12.00 -17.24
C GLN A 72 5.59 -11.83 -18.69
N PHE A 73 6.11 -10.83 -19.40
CA PHE A 73 5.91 -10.56 -20.82
C PHE A 73 7.26 -10.39 -21.51
#